data_AF-A0A504J2T7-F1
#
_entry.id   AF-A0A504J2T7-F1
#
_cell.length_a   1.000
_cell.length_b   1.000
_cell.length_c   1.000
_cell.angle_alpha   90.00
_cell.angle_beta   90.00
_cell.angle_gamma   90.00
#
_symmetry.space_group_name_H-M   'P 1'
#
loop_
_entity.id
_entity.type
_entity.pdbx_description
1 polymer ?
#
loop_
_entity_poly.entity_id
_entity_poly.type
_entity_poly.pdbx_seq_one_letter_code
_entity_poly.pdbx_strand_id
1 'polypeptide(L)'
;RNGTPKAGADGSLRQNDQLVGSIGLYNFDPGENFVRYGNSGIVPARTPEPVTDRADIGVAQGFVEESNVNPVLEMTRLIMVQRAFENTAALMRQTDSSTDEAIKTLGSK
;
A
#
# COMPACT_ATOMS: atom_id res chain seq x y z
N ARG A 1 16.48 2.24 36.70
CA ARG A 1 15.17 1.95 36.05
C ARG A 1 14.66 3.27 35.51
N ASN A 2 14.87 3.52 34.23
CA ASN A 2 14.52 4.81 33.64
C ASN A 2 13.01 4.79 33.34
N GLY A 3 12.29 5.89 33.58
CA GLY A 3 10.82 5.97 33.51
C GLY A 3 10.25 5.83 32.09
N THR A 4 8.96 6.05 31.87
CA THR A 4 8.37 5.89 30.53
C THR A 4 8.90 6.95 29.56
N PRO A 5 9.40 6.60 28.35
CA PRO A 5 9.78 7.56 27.34
C PRO A 5 8.57 8.37 26.85
N LYS A 6 8.76 9.68 26.69
CA LYS A 6 7.78 10.60 26.11
C LYS A 6 8.34 11.20 24.82
N ALA A 7 7.56 11.17 23.76
CA ALA A 7 7.92 11.81 22.49
C ALA A 7 7.22 13.18 22.41
N GLY A 8 8.02 14.24 22.21
CA GLY A 8 7.53 15.57 21.91
C GLY A 8 7.05 15.68 20.46
N ALA A 9 6.23 16.69 20.16
CA ALA A 9 5.75 16.97 18.81
C ALA A 9 6.90 17.27 17.83
N ASP A 10 8.02 17.77 18.34
CA ASP A 10 9.28 18.03 17.65
C ASP A 10 10.14 16.77 17.42
N GLY A 11 9.64 15.58 17.79
CA GLY A 11 10.37 14.32 17.71
C GLY A 11 11.39 14.14 18.84
N SER A 12 11.49 15.04 19.82
CA SER A 12 12.39 14.88 20.96
C SER A 12 11.92 13.75 21.87
N LEU A 13 12.83 12.87 22.30
CA LEU A 13 12.55 11.77 23.21
C LEU A 13 13.08 12.11 24.60
N ARG A 14 12.18 12.17 25.59
CA ARG A 14 12.52 12.48 26.98
C ARG A 14 12.19 11.32 27.91
N GLN A 15 13.04 11.09 28.89
CA GLN A 15 12.84 10.08 29.93
C GLN A 15 13.24 10.68 31.27
N ASN A 16 12.34 10.68 32.26
CA ASN A 16 12.56 11.36 33.54
C ASN A 16 13.04 12.82 33.37
N ASP A 17 12.43 13.56 32.44
CA ASP A 17 12.80 14.94 32.04
C ASP A 17 14.21 15.13 31.47
N GLN A 18 14.97 14.05 31.25
CA GLN A 18 16.23 14.10 30.51
C GLN A 18 16.00 13.80 29.03
N LEU A 19 16.62 14.59 28.15
CA LEU A 19 16.66 14.32 26.71
C LEU A 19 17.52 13.08 26.46
N VAL A 20 16.93 12.03 25.90
CA VAL A 20 17.61 10.75 25.62
C VAL A 20 17.86 10.54 24.12
N GLY A 21 17.19 11.29 23.25
CA GLY A 21 17.38 11.21 21.80
C GLY A 21 16.33 12.00 21.04
N SER A 22 16.29 11.80 19.73
CA SER A 22 15.31 12.42 18.83
C SER A 22 14.96 11.49 17.67
N ILE A 23 13.73 11.60 17.17
CA ILE A 23 13.24 10.94 15.97
C ILE A 23 13.42 11.92 14.81
N GLY A 24 14.25 11.54 13.84
CA GLY A 24 14.41 12.31 12.60
C GLY A 24 13.25 12.07 11.66
N LEU A 25 12.55 13.15 11.28
CA LEU A 25 11.54 13.12 10.23
C LEU A 25 12.21 13.48 8.91
N TYR A 26 11.86 12.78 7.84
CA TYR A 26 12.42 13.01 6.52
C TYR A 26 11.30 13.11 5.50
N ASN A 27 11.40 14.11 4.63
CA ASN A 27 10.57 14.22 3.46
C ASN A 27 11.22 13.44 2.32
N PHE A 28 10.39 12.68 1.63
CA PHE A 28 10.83 11.84 0.53
C PHE A 28 9.79 11.91 -0.58
N ASP A 29 10.20 12.39 -1.75
CA ASP A 29 9.43 12.29 -2.98
C ASP A 29 9.82 10.99 -3.70
N PRO A 30 8.92 9.99 -3.77
CA PRO A 30 9.27 8.67 -4.24
C PRO A 30 9.68 8.59 -5.72
N GLY A 31 9.30 9.57 -6.55
CA GLY A 31 9.41 9.44 -8.00
C GLY A 31 8.83 8.10 -8.51
N GLU A 32 9.21 7.70 -9.71
CA GLU A 32 8.73 6.43 -10.30
C GLU A 32 9.51 5.19 -9.81
N ASN A 33 10.72 5.37 -9.25
CA ASN A 33 11.70 4.30 -9.06
C ASN A 33 12.03 3.98 -7.59
N PHE A 34 11.15 4.30 -6.65
CA PHE A 34 11.36 3.88 -5.26
C PHE A 34 11.11 2.37 -5.09
N VAL A 35 11.87 1.74 -4.19
CA VAL A 35 11.73 0.32 -3.89
C VAL A 35 11.10 0.17 -2.51
N ARG A 36 10.04 -0.65 -2.43
CA ARG A 36 9.46 -1.05 -1.15
C ARG A 36 10.36 -2.10 -0.49
N TYR A 37 10.53 -1.99 0.82
CA TYR A 37 11.33 -2.89 1.62
C TYR A 37 10.51 -3.48 2.77
N GLY A 38 10.31 -4.79 2.75
CA GLY A 38 9.42 -5.48 3.69
C GLY A 38 7.96 -5.04 3.53
N ASN A 39 7.26 -4.83 4.64
CA ASN A 39 5.84 -4.46 4.64
C ASN A 39 5.60 -2.97 4.37
N SER A 40 6.23 -2.09 5.16
CA SER A 40 5.98 -0.64 5.13
C SER A 40 7.26 0.19 4.96
N GLY A 41 8.42 -0.46 4.79
CA GLY A 41 9.67 0.23 4.55
C GLY A 41 9.78 0.72 3.12
N ILE A 42 10.51 1.82 2.93
CA ILE A 42 10.86 2.35 1.62
C ILE A 42 12.37 2.56 1.60
N VAL A 43 13.02 2.11 0.54
CA VAL A 43 14.42 2.42 0.26
C VAL A 43 14.44 3.57 -0.74
N PRO A 44 14.83 4.77 -0.30
CA PRO A 44 14.81 5.94 -1.16
C PRO A 44 15.97 5.87 -2.17
N ALA A 45 15.70 6.20 -3.44
CA ALA A 45 16.71 6.20 -4.50
C ALA A 45 17.73 7.36 -4.38
N ARG A 46 17.38 8.40 -3.60
CA ARG A 46 18.20 9.57 -3.29
C ARG A 46 18.12 9.85 -1.79
N THR A 47 19.10 10.56 -1.24
CA THR A 47 19.09 10.96 0.17
C THR A 47 17.83 11.78 0.48
N PRO A 48 16.98 11.35 1.43
CA PRO A 48 15.80 12.10 1.85
C PRO A 48 16.15 13.45 2.49
N GLU A 49 15.28 14.44 2.36
CA GLU A 49 15.48 15.76 2.97
C GLU A 49 14.98 15.76 4.42
N PRO A 50 15.80 16.17 5.42
CA PRO A 50 15.35 16.20 6.80
C PRO A 50 14.30 17.31 7.02
N VAL A 51 13.22 16.97 7.71
CA VAL A 51 12.20 17.92 8.13
C VAL A 51 12.57 18.42 9.52
N THR A 52 13.18 19.60 9.61
CA THR A 52 13.64 20.17 10.88
C THR A 52 12.85 21.39 11.35
N ASP A 53 12.06 22.02 10.48
CA ASP A 53 11.43 23.33 10.75
C ASP A 53 10.03 23.44 10.10
N ARG A 54 9.15 22.51 10.48
CA ARG A 54 7.77 22.45 9.98
C ARG A 54 6.82 22.33 11.16
N ALA A 55 6.09 23.40 11.46
CA ALA A 55 5.11 23.42 12.56
C ALA A 55 3.87 22.58 12.26
N ASP A 56 3.64 22.24 10.99
CA ASP A 56 2.55 21.40 10.48
C ASP A 56 2.84 19.89 10.55
N ILE A 57 4.09 19.49 10.75
CA ILE A 57 4.53 18.09 10.73
C ILE A 57 5.25 17.74 12.03
N GLY A 58 4.81 16.68 12.71
CA GLY A 58 5.38 16.30 13.99
C GLY A 58 5.03 14.88 14.42
N VAL A 59 5.52 14.48 15.59
CA VAL A 59 5.27 13.15 16.18
C VAL A 59 4.13 13.23 17.20
N ALA A 60 3.11 12.39 17.04
CA ALA A 60 2.04 12.25 18.02
C ALA A 60 2.18 10.94 18.80
N GLN A 61 2.48 11.03 20.11
CA GLN A 61 2.60 9.84 20.95
C GLN A 61 1.24 9.19 21.22
N GLY A 62 1.18 7.87 21.08
CA GLY A 62 -0.04 7.09 21.37
C GLY A 62 -1.02 6.98 20.21
N PHE A 63 -0.65 7.51 19.03
CA PHE A 63 -1.43 7.38 17.80
C PHE A 63 -0.72 6.42 16.83
N VAL A 64 -1.51 5.73 16.01
CA VAL A 64 -1.04 4.87 14.93
C VAL A 64 -1.65 5.39 13.63
N GLU A 65 -0.81 5.54 12.60
CA GLU A 65 -1.28 5.92 11.27
C GLU A 65 -2.00 4.73 10.62
N GLU A 66 -3.24 4.95 10.18
CA GLU A 66 -4.05 3.94 9.52
C GLU A 66 -3.81 3.92 8.00
N SER A 67 -4.23 2.83 7.35
CA SER A 67 -4.12 2.72 5.89
C SER A 67 -5.07 3.69 5.20
N ASN A 68 -4.59 4.42 4.20
CA ASN A 68 -5.42 5.26 3.32
C ASN A 68 -6.19 4.45 2.25
N VAL A 69 -6.68 3.26 2.60
CA VAL A 69 -7.39 2.35 1.69
C VAL A 69 -8.85 2.30 2.10
N ASN A 70 -9.78 2.34 1.13
CA ASN A 70 -11.21 2.20 1.40
C ASN A 70 -11.65 0.75 1.14
N PRO A 71 -11.94 -0.06 2.18
CA PRO A 71 -12.26 -1.47 1.99
C PRO A 71 -13.48 -1.72 1.11
N VAL A 72 -14.48 -0.83 1.13
CA VAL A 72 -15.72 -0.99 0.34
C VAL A 72 -15.47 -0.81 -1.15
N LEU A 73 -14.67 0.21 -1.50
CA LEU A 73 -14.25 0.44 -2.88
C LEU A 73 -13.38 -0.72 -3.39
N GLU A 74 -12.55 -1.27 -2.51
CA GLU A 74 -11.60 -2.31 -2.91
C GLU A 74 -12.31 -3.65 -3.09
N MET A 75 -13.33 -3.95 -2.27
CA MET A 75 -14.22 -5.09 -2.50
C MET A 75 -15.02 -4.96 -3.80
N THR A 76 -15.50 -3.76 -4.14
CA THR A 76 -16.20 -3.56 -5.43
C THR A 76 -15.26 -3.76 -6.62
N ARG A 77 -13.99 -3.34 -6.52
CA ARG A 77 -12.97 -3.67 -7.52
C ARG A 77 -12.76 -5.17 -7.67
N LEU A 78 -12.68 -5.91 -6.57
CA LEU A 78 -12.56 -7.38 -6.62
C LEU A 78 -13.77 -8.04 -7.29
N ILE A 79 -14.99 -7.60 -6.97
CA ILE A 79 -16.21 -8.10 -7.62
C ILE A 79 -16.20 -7.83 -9.13
N MET A 80 -15.75 -6.65 -9.55
CA MET A 80 -15.63 -6.31 -10.98
C MET A 80 -14.64 -7.22 -11.70
N VAL A 81 -13.47 -7.48 -11.09
CA VAL A 81 -12.47 -8.40 -11.64
C VAL A 81 -13.04 -9.83 -11.75
N GLN A 82 -13.74 -10.31 -10.73
CA GLN A 82 -14.36 -11.63 -10.76
C GLN A 82 -15.40 -11.75 -11.87
N ARG A 83 -16.29 -10.75 -12.01
CA ARG A 83 -17.30 -10.74 -13.10
C ARG A 83 -16.67 -10.69 -14.48
N ALA A 84 -15.60 -9.92 -14.65
CA ALA A 84 -14.85 -9.87 -15.92
C ALA A 84 -14.25 -11.25 -16.26
N PHE A 85 -13.71 -11.95 -15.27
CA PHE A 85 -13.20 -13.31 -15.43
C PHE A 85 -14.33 -14.30 -15.79
N GLU A 86 -15.45 -14.28 -15.08
CA GLU A 86 -16.62 -15.13 -15.37
C GLU A 86 -17.17 -14.90 -16.78
N ASN A 87 -17.28 -13.65 -17.21
CA ASN A 87 -17.69 -13.30 -18.58
C ASN A 87 -16.69 -13.83 -19.62
N THR A 88 -15.40 -13.70 -19.37
CA THR A 88 -14.35 -14.21 -20.26
C THR A 88 -14.44 -15.73 -20.39
N ALA A 89 -14.64 -16.44 -19.28
CA ALA A 89 -14.81 -17.90 -19.26
C ALA A 89 -16.11 -18.36 -19.95
N ALA A 90 -17.19 -17.59 -19.86
CA ALA A 90 -18.43 -17.86 -20.59
C ALA A 90 -18.23 -17.75 -22.11
N LEU A 91 -17.55 -16.70 -22.56
CA LEU A 91 -17.22 -16.51 -23.98
C LEU A 91 -16.33 -17.62 -24.53
N MET A 92 -15.34 -18.10 -23.74
CA MET A 92 -14.52 -19.25 -24.14
C MET A 92 -15.35 -20.51 -24.34
N ARG A 93 -16.23 -20.87 -23.38
CA ARG A 93 -17.12 -22.03 -23.52
C ARG A 93 -18.04 -21.94 -24.74
N GLN A 94 -18.54 -20.74 -25.03
CA GLN A 94 -19.37 -20.51 -26.21
C GLN A 94 -18.57 -20.71 -27.51
N THR A 95 -17.32 -20.26 -27.53
CA THR A 95 -16.40 -20.45 -28.67
C THR A 95 -16.08 -21.93 -28.88
N ASP A 96 -15.81 -22.67 -27.79
CA ASP A 96 -15.56 -24.11 -27.84
C ASP A 96 -16.78 -24.88 -28.38
N SER A 97 -17.97 -24.57 -27.89
CA SER A 97 -19.22 -25.16 -28.39
C SER A 97 -19.44 -24.89 -29.87
N SER A 98 -19.20 -23.65 -30.32
CA SER A 98 -19.30 -23.28 -31.74
C SER A 98 -18.29 -24.04 -32.61
N THR A 99 -17.10 -24.31 -32.08
CA THR A 99 -16.05 -25.06 -32.78
C THR A 99 -16.42 -26.55 -32.88
N ASP A 100 -16.92 -27.14 -31.81
CA ASP A 100 -17.38 -28.54 -31.80
C ASP A 100 -18.56 -28.77 -32.76
N GLU A 101 -19.52 -27.84 -32.83
CA GLU A 101 -20.61 -27.89 -33.81
C GLU A 101 -20.11 -27.79 -35.25
N ALA A 102 -19.14 -26.92 -35.53
CA ALA A 102 -18.53 -26.80 -36.86
C ALA A 102 -17.81 -28.10 -37.26
N ILE A 103 -17.07 -28.72 -36.33
CA ILE A 103 -16.40 -30.02 -36.56
C ILE A 103 -17.44 -31.12 -36.86
N LYS A 104 -18.50 -31.22 -36.06
CA LYS A 104 -19.59 -32.20 -36.29
C LYS A 104 -20.26 -32.01 -37.64
N THR A 105 -20.50 -30.76 -38.05
CA THR A 105 -21.15 -30.44 -39.32
C THR A 105 -20.25 -30.77 -40.52
N LEU A 106 -18.94 -30.51 -40.43
CA LEU A 106 -17.98 -30.78 -41.50
C LEU A 106 -17.56 -32.27 -41.58
N GLY A 107 -17.47 -32.96 -40.45
CA GLY A 107 -17.04 -34.36 -40.38
C GLY A 107 -18.16 -35.39 -40.58
N SER A 108 -19.43 -34.97 -40.65
CA SER A 108 -20.59 -35.83 -40.92
C SER A 108 -20.92 -35.98 -42.41
N LYS A 109 -20.00 -35.55 -43.30
CA LYS A 109 -20.02 -35.80 -44.75
C LYS A 109 -18.78 -36.58 -45.15
#